data_AF-A0A831YFV8-F1
#
_entry.id   AF-A0A831YFV8-F1
#
_cell.length_a   1.000
_cell.length_b   1.000
_cell.length_c   1.000
_cell.angle_alpha   90.00
_cell.angle_beta   90.00
_cell.angle_gamma   90.00
#
_symmetry.space_group_name_H-M   'P 1'
#
loop_
_entity.id
_entity.type
_entity.pdbx_description
1 polymer ?
#
loop_
_entity_poly.entity_id
_entity_poly.type
_entity_poly.pdbx_seq_one_letter_code
_entity_poly.pdbx_strand_id
1 'polypeptide(L)'
;MRVISSWSRSKHLKIFKSRYMVLLKGLKLTLRSMGPKWVAKEITRRIAGKPYTYNGILVKDDATFRLIRILTSRGSVWGQGDKVFFRNKLGIFAVSYKDIQLLRSLADEDIEMMYGYLDVKGKTVADIGAYLGETTVLFARMGARHINAYEPLFFKYVESNLKLNNITNATIHPYGVFIEEDTYEVAVTGSGSGLLAGGTQIKVMPIEEAIADVVKMDCEGCEWSLLSIPCDVIKRAEEYAIEIHGPEPLVVRKLEKCGFLSKLCTRLTPQISIWHFKIKN
;
A
#
# COMPACT_ATOMS: atom_id res chain seq x y z
N MET A 1 -45.75 -39.85 4.15
CA MET A 1 -44.61 -38.99 4.58
C MET A 1 -43.34 -39.41 3.85
N ARG A 2 -42.92 -38.69 2.80
CA ARG A 2 -41.54 -38.67 2.27
C ARG A 2 -41.41 -37.54 1.25
N VAL A 3 -41.12 -36.33 1.75
CA VAL A 3 -40.66 -35.20 0.92
C VAL A 3 -39.47 -34.56 1.63
N ILE A 4 -38.36 -35.31 1.71
CA ILE A 4 -37.05 -34.77 2.11
C ILE A 4 -35.99 -35.50 1.27
N SER A 5 -35.64 -35.00 0.08
CA SER A 5 -34.39 -35.41 -0.59
C SER A 5 -33.92 -34.54 -1.77
N SER A 6 -34.75 -33.68 -2.37
CA SER A 6 -34.33 -32.90 -3.56
C SER A 6 -33.63 -31.57 -3.22
N TRP A 7 -34.00 -30.92 -2.10
CA TRP A 7 -33.49 -29.59 -1.74
C TRP A 7 -32.05 -29.58 -1.19
N SER A 8 -31.67 -30.64 -0.44
CA SER A 8 -30.32 -30.80 0.12
C SER A 8 -29.27 -31.10 -0.96
N ARG A 9 -29.59 -31.94 -1.96
CA ARG A 9 -28.71 -32.25 -3.09
C ARG A 9 -28.39 -31.02 -3.94
N SER A 10 -29.35 -30.13 -4.16
CA SER A 10 -29.17 -28.90 -4.96
C SER A 10 -28.20 -27.91 -4.31
N LYS A 11 -28.28 -27.71 -2.99
CA LYS A 11 -27.31 -26.88 -2.24
C LYS A 11 -25.92 -27.51 -2.23
N HIS A 12 -25.80 -28.82 -2.01
CA HIS A 12 -24.53 -29.53 -2.09
C HIS A 12 -23.88 -29.42 -3.48
N LEU A 13 -24.64 -29.59 -4.56
CA LEU A 13 -24.13 -29.46 -5.94
C LEU A 13 -23.65 -28.03 -6.24
N LYS A 14 -24.37 -27.00 -5.77
CA LYS A 14 -23.98 -25.59 -5.95
C LYS A 14 -22.69 -25.25 -5.18
N ILE A 15 -22.56 -25.73 -3.95
CA ILE A 15 -21.34 -25.55 -3.13
C ILE A 15 -20.16 -26.28 -3.77
N PHE A 16 -20.37 -27.50 -4.27
CA PHE A 16 -19.32 -28.28 -4.92
C PHE A 16 -18.86 -27.65 -6.24
N LYS A 17 -19.80 -27.21 -7.09
CA LYS A 17 -19.49 -26.48 -8.34
C LYS A 17 -18.74 -25.17 -8.06
N SER A 18 -19.15 -24.42 -7.03
CA SER A 18 -18.47 -23.18 -6.63
C SER A 18 -17.03 -23.43 -6.18
N ARG A 19 -16.79 -24.40 -5.29
CA ARG A 19 -15.44 -24.77 -4.82
C ARG A 19 -14.55 -25.27 -5.97
N TYR A 20 -15.10 -26.09 -6.86
CA TYR A 20 -14.38 -26.59 -8.04
C TYR A 20 -13.96 -25.47 -8.99
N MET A 21 -14.84 -24.49 -9.22
CA MET A 21 -14.55 -23.34 -10.08
C MET A 21 -13.50 -22.39 -9.48
N VAL A 22 -13.50 -22.21 -8.16
CA VAL A 22 -12.46 -21.46 -7.43
C VAL A 22 -11.10 -22.18 -7.52
N LEU A 23 -11.08 -23.50 -7.36
CA LEU A 23 -9.88 -24.33 -7.51
C LEU A 23 -9.30 -24.25 -8.93
N LEU A 24 -10.13 -24.35 -9.97
CA LEU A 24 -9.71 -24.21 -11.36
C LEU A 24 -9.16 -22.83 -11.69
N LYS A 25 -9.79 -21.76 -11.19
CA LYS A 25 -9.30 -20.39 -11.36
C LYS A 25 -7.94 -20.20 -10.66
N GLY A 26 -7.78 -20.70 -9.44
CA GLY A 26 -6.52 -20.64 -8.69
C GLY A 26 -5.40 -21.42 -9.38
N LEU A 27 -5.71 -22.60 -9.91
CA LEU A 27 -4.77 -23.42 -10.67
C LEU A 27 -4.32 -22.72 -11.95
N LYS A 28 -5.25 -22.18 -12.74
CA LYS A 28 -4.96 -21.44 -13.98
C LYS A 28 -4.10 -20.20 -13.71
N LEU A 29 -4.38 -19.46 -12.64
CA LEU A 29 -3.59 -18.30 -12.22
C LEU A 29 -2.16 -18.71 -11.82
N THR A 30 -2.02 -19.77 -11.02
CA THR A 30 -0.70 -20.28 -10.61
C THR A 30 0.10 -20.77 -11.82
N LEU A 31 -0.54 -21.48 -12.75
CA LEU A 31 0.11 -21.97 -13.96
C LEU A 31 0.62 -20.80 -14.82
N ARG A 32 -0.16 -19.73 -14.94
CA ARG A 32 0.21 -18.53 -15.69
C ARG A 32 1.35 -17.73 -15.04
N SER A 33 1.33 -17.58 -13.73
CA SER A 33 2.28 -16.73 -12.99
C SER A 33 3.58 -17.44 -12.64
N MET A 34 3.50 -18.72 -12.28
CA MET A 34 4.66 -19.47 -11.77
C MET A 34 5.06 -20.60 -12.73
N GLY A 35 4.13 -21.25 -13.42
CA GLY A 35 4.41 -22.35 -14.34
C GLY A 35 4.21 -23.76 -13.73
N PRO A 36 4.21 -24.81 -14.58
CA PRO A 36 3.77 -26.16 -14.22
C PRO A 36 4.63 -26.83 -13.14
N LYS A 37 5.94 -26.58 -13.15
CA LYS A 37 6.89 -27.12 -12.16
C LYS A 37 6.49 -26.72 -10.73
N TRP A 38 6.10 -25.47 -10.53
CA TRP A 38 5.78 -24.94 -9.20
C TRP A 38 4.38 -25.32 -8.75
N VAL A 39 3.44 -25.48 -9.69
CA VAL A 39 2.13 -26.09 -9.41
C VAL A 39 2.31 -27.49 -8.84
N ALA A 40 3.15 -28.33 -9.47
CA ALA A 40 3.43 -29.68 -8.98
C ALA A 40 4.04 -29.67 -7.56
N LYS A 41 5.05 -28.82 -7.32
CA LYS A 41 5.66 -28.67 -5.99
C LYS A 41 4.67 -28.20 -4.93
N GLU A 42 3.77 -27.28 -5.26
CA GLU A 42 2.74 -26.80 -4.35
C GLU A 42 1.70 -27.90 -4.02
N ILE A 43 1.34 -28.73 -4.99
CA ILE A 43 0.49 -29.92 -4.74
C ILE A 43 1.19 -30.87 -3.76
N THR A 44 2.48 -31.18 -4.00
CA THR A 44 3.26 -32.03 -3.10
C THR A 44 3.37 -31.43 -1.69
N ARG A 45 3.58 -30.11 -1.56
CA ARG A 45 3.61 -29.44 -0.25
C ARG A 45 2.29 -29.61 0.49
N ARG A 46 1.15 -29.42 -0.18
CA ARG A 46 -0.19 -29.55 0.44
C ARG A 46 -0.53 -30.97 0.87
N ILE A 47 -0.10 -31.97 0.10
CA ILE A 47 -0.42 -33.39 0.39
C ILE A 47 0.58 -33.99 1.39
N ALA A 48 1.87 -33.77 1.19
CA ALA A 48 2.94 -34.43 1.93
C ALA A 48 3.65 -33.53 2.95
N GLY A 49 3.25 -32.27 3.08
CA GLY A 49 3.86 -31.32 4.02
C GLY A 49 5.30 -30.90 3.69
N LYS A 50 5.83 -31.28 2.51
CA LYS A 50 7.23 -31.03 2.13
C LYS A 50 7.41 -29.60 1.61
N PRO A 51 8.13 -28.71 2.32
CA PRO A 51 8.38 -27.35 1.86
C PRO A 51 9.30 -27.34 0.63
N TYR A 52 9.32 -26.22 -0.09
CA TYR A 52 10.21 -26.06 -1.24
C TYR A 52 10.70 -24.63 -1.38
N THR A 53 11.81 -24.43 -2.08
CA THR A 53 12.35 -23.09 -2.36
C THR A 53 11.92 -22.61 -3.74
N TYR A 54 11.29 -21.45 -3.82
CA TYR A 54 10.96 -20.69 -5.04
C TYR A 54 11.91 -19.50 -5.18
N ASN A 55 12.80 -19.49 -6.17
CA ASN A 55 13.76 -18.41 -6.42
C ASN A 55 14.46 -17.87 -5.15
N GLY A 56 14.92 -18.77 -4.26
CA GLY A 56 15.55 -18.39 -2.99
C GLY A 56 14.60 -18.14 -1.81
N ILE A 57 13.29 -18.29 -1.98
CA ILE A 57 12.26 -18.09 -0.94
C ILE A 57 11.69 -19.44 -0.49
N LEU A 58 11.71 -19.73 0.81
CA LEU A 58 11.16 -20.96 1.40
C LEU A 58 9.62 -20.90 1.48
N VAL A 59 8.96 -21.71 0.67
CA VAL A 59 7.51 -21.89 0.69
C VAL A 59 7.16 -23.04 1.62
N LYS A 60 6.79 -22.70 2.86
CA LYS A 60 6.38 -23.65 3.90
C LYS A 60 4.86 -23.70 4.13
N ASP A 61 4.15 -22.62 3.82
CA ASP A 61 2.74 -22.44 4.11
C ASP A 61 1.95 -21.82 2.94
N ASP A 62 0.62 -21.88 3.05
CA ASP A 62 -0.32 -21.33 2.07
C ASP A 62 -0.20 -19.82 1.92
N ALA A 63 0.15 -19.10 2.99
CA ALA A 63 0.22 -17.64 2.99
C ALA A 63 1.41 -17.17 2.14
N THR A 64 2.58 -17.76 2.36
CA THR A 64 3.81 -17.51 1.59
C THR A 64 3.60 -17.86 0.11
N PHE A 65 2.98 -19.01 -0.17
CA PHE A 65 2.64 -19.39 -1.55
C PHE A 65 1.73 -18.36 -2.23
N ARG A 66 0.65 -17.93 -1.56
CA ARG A 66 -0.30 -16.96 -2.13
C ARG A 66 0.37 -15.62 -2.41
N LEU A 67 1.21 -15.14 -1.49
CA LEU A 67 1.96 -13.91 -1.65
C LEU A 67 2.88 -13.98 -2.86
N ILE A 68 3.74 -15.00 -2.96
CA ILE A 68 4.64 -15.19 -4.10
C ILE A 68 3.85 -15.25 -5.40
N ARG A 69 2.73 -15.98 -5.44
CA ARG A 69 1.86 -16.06 -6.63
C ARG A 69 1.29 -14.69 -7.04
N ILE A 70 0.93 -13.84 -6.07
CA ILE A 70 0.45 -12.48 -6.34
C ILE A 70 1.60 -11.63 -6.90
N LEU A 71 2.76 -11.61 -6.23
CA LEU A 71 3.94 -10.85 -6.66
C LEU A 71 4.40 -11.27 -8.07
N THR A 72 4.52 -12.57 -8.34
CA THR A 72 4.90 -13.11 -9.65
C THR A 72 3.92 -12.78 -10.77
N SER A 73 2.65 -12.49 -10.44
CA SER A 73 1.67 -12.03 -11.43
C SER A 73 1.84 -10.55 -11.83
N ARG A 74 2.63 -9.79 -11.05
CA ARG A 74 2.86 -8.35 -11.22
C ARG A 74 4.32 -7.99 -11.48
N GLY A 75 5.22 -8.98 -11.43
CA GLY A 75 6.65 -8.74 -11.56
C GLY A 75 7.48 -9.98 -11.25
N SER A 76 8.73 -9.75 -10.84
CA SER A 76 9.67 -10.81 -10.45
C SER A 76 9.97 -10.74 -8.97
N VAL A 77 9.90 -11.87 -8.27
CA VAL A 77 10.21 -11.99 -6.84
C VAL A 77 11.29 -13.06 -6.61
N TRP A 78 12.27 -12.74 -5.77
CA TRP A 78 13.36 -13.66 -5.41
C TRP A 78 13.90 -13.36 -4.00
N GLY A 79 14.52 -14.36 -3.39
CA GLY A 79 15.21 -14.25 -2.11
C GLY A 79 16.73 -14.24 -2.30
N GLN A 80 17.42 -13.42 -1.51
CA GLN A 80 18.88 -13.40 -1.44
C GLN A 80 19.30 -13.04 -0.01
N GLY A 81 20.03 -13.95 0.65
CA GLY A 81 20.37 -13.80 2.06
C GLY A 81 19.12 -13.76 2.94
N ASP A 82 19.03 -12.76 3.82
CA ASP A 82 17.90 -12.51 4.71
C ASP A 82 16.81 -11.61 4.09
N LYS A 83 16.93 -11.28 2.79
CA LYS A 83 16.02 -10.35 2.10
C LYS A 83 15.22 -11.03 1.00
N VAL A 84 14.03 -10.49 0.76
CA VAL A 84 13.19 -10.79 -0.40
C VAL A 84 13.05 -9.53 -1.22
N PHE A 85 13.29 -9.67 -2.51
CA PHE A 85 13.23 -8.61 -3.49
C PHE A 85 12.02 -8.80 -4.39
N PHE A 86 11.37 -7.71 -4.75
CA PHE A 86 10.30 -7.65 -5.72
C PHE A 86 10.57 -6.52 -6.72
N ARG A 87 10.61 -6.87 -8.01
CA ARG A 87 10.73 -5.92 -9.12
C ARG A 87 9.42 -5.86 -9.89
N ASN A 88 8.84 -4.67 -10.02
CA ASN A 88 7.67 -4.37 -10.84
C ASN A 88 7.93 -3.18 -11.76
N LYS A 89 6.86 -2.58 -12.35
CA LYS A 89 6.98 -1.40 -13.24
C LYS A 89 7.53 -0.14 -12.56
N LEU A 90 7.35 -0.01 -11.23
CA LEU A 90 7.78 1.15 -10.45
C LEU A 90 9.27 1.10 -10.17
N GLY A 91 9.77 -0.06 -9.75
CA GLY A 91 11.14 -0.21 -9.30
C GLY A 91 11.45 -1.58 -8.68
N ILE A 92 12.51 -1.62 -7.87
CA ILE A 92 12.93 -2.77 -7.08
C ILE A 92 12.76 -2.43 -5.61
N PHE A 93 11.99 -3.25 -4.89
CA PHE A 93 11.75 -3.09 -3.46
C PHE A 93 12.20 -4.34 -2.74
N ALA A 94 12.80 -4.17 -1.56
CA ALA A 94 13.28 -5.26 -0.76
C ALA A 94 12.82 -5.10 0.69
N VAL A 95 12.51 -6.23 1.31
CA VAL A 95 12.21 -6.33 2.74
C VAL A 95 12.95 -7.51 3.36
N SER A 96 13.07 -7.54 4.68
CA SER A 96 13.55 -8.73 5.36
C SER A 96 12.59 -9.89 5.13
N TYR A 97 13.10 -11.12 5.13
CA TYR A 97 12.31 -12.33 4.94
C TYR A 97 11.13 -12.42 5.92
N LYS A 98 11.32 -11.97 7.17
CA LYS A 98 10.28 -11.95 8.21
C LYS A 98 9.12 -11.01 7.87
N ASP A 99 9.39 -9.98 7.05
CA ASP A 99 8.46 -8.91 6.69
C ASP A 99 7.97 -9.05 5.24
N ILE A 100 8.13 -10.23 4.62
CA ILE A 100 7.79 -10.47 3.20
C ILE A 100 6.36 -10.01 2.83
N GLN A 101 5.42 -10.08 3.78
CA GLN A 101 4.03 -9.67 3.58
C GLN A 101 3.89 -8.18 3.24
N LEU A 102 4.85 -7.33 3.64
CA LEU A 102 4.83 -5.90 3.33
C LEU A 102 4.88 -5.62 1.83
N LEU A 103 5.50 -6.51 1.04
CA LEU A 103 5.57 -6.37 -0.43
C LEU A 103 4.21 -6.51 -1.12
N ARG A 104 3.16 -6.92 -0.39
CA ARG A 104 1.86 -7.19 -0.98
C ARG A 104 1.20 -5.94 -1.59
N SER A 105 1.33 -4.77 -0.96
CA SER A 105 0.74 -3.51 -1.46
C SER A 105 1.21 -3.23 -2.89
N LEU A 106 2.51 -3.37 -3.16
CA LEU A 106 3.15 -3.19 -4.47
C LEU A 106 2.61 -4.08 -5.61
N ALA A 107 1.80 -5.09 -5.29
CA ALA A 107 1.13 -5.96 -6.26
C ALA A 107 -0.40 -5.82 -6.27
N ASP A 108 -1.00 -5.47 -5.13
CA ASP A 108 -2.45 -5.29 -5.00
C ASP A 108 -2.89 -3.89 -5.46
N GLU A 109 -2.05 -2.86 -5.27
CA GLU A 109 -2.33 -1.47 -5.60
C GLU A 109 -1.75 -1.03 -6.95
N ASP A 110 -2.42 -0.08 -7.60
CA ASP A 110 -1.91 0.61 -8.80
C ASP A 110 -1.51 2.04 -8.44
N ILE A 111 -0.32 2.18 -7.86
CA ILE A 111 0.24 3.45 -7.36
C ILE A 111 0.23 4.56 -8.42
N GLU A 112 0.46 4.20 -9.68
CA GLU A 112 0.44 5.15 -10.80
C GLU A 112 -0.98 5.65 -11.08
N MET A 113 -1.99 4.78 -10.99
CA MET A 113 -3.40 5.18 -11.08
C MET A 113 -3.83 6.04 -9.88
N MET A 114 -3.34 5.71 -8.68
CA MET A 114 -3.71 6.37 -7.43
C MET A 114 -3.10 7.77 -7.28
N TYR A 115 -1.88 7.98 -7.75
CA TYR A 115 -1.12 9.22 -7.49
C TYR A 115 -0.38 9.80 -8.71
N GLY A 116 -0.31 9.09 -9.83
CA GLY A 116 0.44 9.51 -11.02
C GLY A 116 -0.15 10.72 -11.77
N TYR A 117 -1.32 11.22 -11.35
CA TYR A 117 -1.93 12.43 -11.89
C TYR A 117 -1.39 13.73 -11.25
N LEU A 118 -0.63 13.64 -10.16
CA LEU A 118 -0.07 14.80 -9.48
C LEU A 118 0.97 15.52 -10.34
N ASP A 119 0.91 16.84 -10.36
CA ASP A 119 1.86 17.71 -11.07
C ASP A 119 3.09 17.98 -10.19
N VAL A 120 3.96 16.98 -10.08
CA VAL A 120 5.15 17.04 -9.21
C VAL A 120 6.39 17.63 -9.90
N LYS A 121 6.36 17.81 -11.22
CA LYS A 121 7.57 18.11 -12.00
C LYS A 121 8.19 19.45 -11.58
N GLY A 122 9.45 19.43 -11.16
CA GLY A 122 10.18 20.62 -10.71
C GLY A 122 9.76 21.14 -9.33
N LYS A 123 8.86 20.44 -8.62
CA LYS A 123 8.30 20.85 -7.34
C LYS A 123 8.87 20.08 -6.15
N THR A 124 8.66 20.62 -4.96
CA THR A 124 8.90 19.96 -3.68
C THR A 124 7.66 19.16 -3.30
N VAL A 125 7.82 17.86 -3.09
CA VAL A 125 6.72 16.96 -2.75
C VAL A 125 6.82 16.54 -1.30
N ALA A 126 5.70 16.56 -0.58
CA ALA A 126 5.54 15.86 0.69
C ALA A 126 4.86 14.52 0.44
N ASP A 127 5.58 13.43 0.68
CA ASP A 127 5.08 12.06 0.59
C ASP A 127 4.82 11.55 2.00
N ILE A 128 3.62 11.81 2.51
CA ILE A 128 3.21 11.49 3.87
C ILE A 128 2.62 10.07 3.89
N GLY A 129 3.25 9.20 4.70
CA GLY A 129 3.02 7.76 4.68
C GLY A 129 3.74 7.13 3.49
N ALA A 130 5.08 7.22 3.51
CA ALA A 130 5.91 6.73 2.41
C ALA A 130 6.05 5.21 2.38
N TYR A 131 5.73 4.49 3.47
CA TYR A 131 5.71 3.03 3.57
C TYR A 131 7.02 2.36 3.11
N LEU A 132 7.06 1.74 1.92
CA LEU A 132 8.28 1.13 1.36
C LEU A 132 9.01 2.05 0.38
N GLY A 133 8.51 3.26 0.15
CA GLY A 133 9.07 4.31 -0.70
C GLY A 133 8.53 4.29 -2.14
N GLU A 134 7.47 3.56 -2.44
CA GLU A 134 6.95 3.39 -3.80
C GLU A 134 6.44 4.67 -4.45
N THR A 135 5.74 5.50 -3.69
CA THR A 135 5.29 6.83 -4.13
C THR A 135 6.47 7.78 -4.27
N THR A 136 7.45 7.72 -3.36
CA THR A 136 8.69 8.51 -3.49
C THR A 136 9.45 8.16 -4.77
N VAL A 137 9.59 6.87 -5.10
CA VAL A 137 10.20 6.41 -6.37
C VAL A 137 9.39 6.91 -7.58
N LEU A 138 8.06 6.82 -7.52
CA LEU A 138 7.18 7.34 -8.57
C LEU A 138 7.40 8.85 -8.78
N PHE A 139 7.33 9.66 -7.73
CA PHE A 139 7.46 11.12 -7.82
C PHE A 139 8.85 11.57 -8.28
N ALA A 140 9.92 10.88 -7.84
CA ALA A 140 11.26 11.12 -8.36
C ALA A 140 11.34 10.89 -9.88
N ARG A 141 10.73 9.81 -10.38
CA ARG A 141 10.66 9.50 -11.83
C ARG A 141 9.78 10.47 -12.62
N MET A 142 8.75 11.04 -11.99
CA MET A 142 7.91 12.09 -12.57
C MET A 142 8.61 13.46 -12.62
N GLY A 143 9.81 13.57 -12.05
CA GLY A 143 10.65 14.76 -12.14
C GLY A 143 10.47 15.74 -10.99
N ALA A 144 10.04 15.27 -9.81
CA ALA A 144 10.07 16.09 -8.59
C ALA A 144 11.47 16.66 -8.35
N ARG A 145 11.54 17.93 -7.93
CA ARG A 145 12.81 18.59 -7.58
C ARG A 145 13.37 18.02 -6.29
N HIS A 146 12.51 17.85 -5.29
CA HIS A 146 12.86 17.24 -4.01
C HIS A 146 11.64 16.56 -3.40
N ILE A 147 11.83 15.45 -2.69
CA ILE A 147 10.75 14.74 -1.98
C ILE A 147 11.08 14.67 -0.48
N ASN A 148 10.16 15.10 0.37
CA ASN A 148 10.17 14.82 1.80
C ASN A 148 9.29 13.59 2.07
N ALA A 149 9.90 12.46 2.38
CA ALA A 149 9.20 11.20 2.65
C ALA A 149 9.03 11.01 4.17
N TYR A 150 7.80 11.01 4.66
CA TYR A 150 7.47 10.86 6.08
C TYR A 150 6.98 9.44 6.34
N GLU A 151 7.69 8.70 7.19
CA GLU A 151 7.37 7.31 7.52
C GLU A 151 7.88 6.96 8.93
N PRO A 152 7.01 6.76 9.94
CA PRO A 152 7.46 6.49 11.30
C PRO A 152 7.98 5.06 11.51
N LEU A 153 7.44 4.05 10.84
CA LEU A 153 7.71 2.64 11.16
C LEU A 153 8.69 1.99 10.18
N PHE A 154 8.49 2.23 8.90
CA PHE A 154 9.19 1.54 7.82
C PHE A 154 10.31 2.37 7.17
N PHE A 155 10.74 3.48 7.78
CA PHE A 155 11.73 4.39 7.19
C PHE A 155 13.05 3.73 6.77
N LYS A 156 13.50 2.70 7.50
CA LYS A 156 14.70 1.93 7.11
C LYS A 156 14.51 1.18 5.79
N TYR A 157 13.29 0.72 5.51
CA TYR A 157 12.96 0.16 4.21
C TYR A 157 12.94 1.25 3.14
N VAL A 158 12.34 2.41 3.40
CA VAL A 158 12.40 3.58 2.51
C VAL A 158 13.86 3.89 2.15
N GLU A 159 14.74 4.09 3.14
CA GLU A 159 16.17 4.35 2.93
C GLU A 159 16.84 3.32 2.00
N SER A 160 16.60 2.03 2.27
CA SER A 160 17.21 0.97 1.49
C SER A 160 16.63 0.86 0.07
N ASN A 161 15.33 1.08 -0.09
CA ASN A 161 14.63 0.98 -1.37
C ASN A 161 14.92 2.18 -2.27
N LEU A 162 15.06 3.38 -1.72
CA LEU A 162 15.50 4.55 -2.49
C LEU A 162 16.91 4.33 -3.05
N LYS A 163 17.82 3.74 -2.26
CA LYS A 163 19.15 3.34 -2.74
C LYS A 163 19.06 2.29 -3.86
N LEU A 164 18.21 1.27 -3.70
CA LEU A 164 18.00 0.24 -4.74
C LEU A 164 17.45 0.80 -6.06
N ASN A 165 16.76 1.93 -6.01
CA ASN A 165 16.18 2.61 -7.18
C ASN A 165 16.98 3.84 -7.63
N ASN A 166 18.19 4.06 -7.08
CA ASN A 166 19.05 5.21 -7.38
C ASN A 166 18.37 6.58 -7.17
N ILE A 167 17.48 6.69 -6.18
CA ILE A 167 16.83 7.95 -5.83
C ILE A 167 17.73 8.73 -4.86
N THR A 168 18.07 9.96 -5.24
CA THR A 168 19.02 10.82 -4.51
C THR A 168 18.43 12.18 -4.11
N ASN A 169 17.26 12.53 -4.65
CA ASN A 169 16.58 13.81 -4.43
C ASN A 169 15.48 13.71 -3.37
N ALA A 170 15.63 12.84 -2.37
CA ALA A 170 14.64 12.65 -1.31
C ALA A 170 15.28 12.72 0.09
N THR A 171 14.59 13.37 1.02
CA THR A 171 14.88 13.38 2.46
C THR A 171 13.87 12.50 3.18
N ILE A 172 14.35 11.67 4.10
CA ILE A 172 13.51 10.72 4.83
C ILE A 172 13.36 11.23 6.26
N HIS A 173 12.11 11.33 6.70
CA HIS A 173 11.72 11.81 8.01
C HIS A 173 11.13 10.63 8.81
N PRO A 174 11.84 10.11 9.84
CA PRO A 174 11.46 8.90 10.57
C PRO A 174 10.38 9.19 11.63
N TYR A 175 9.34 9.93 11.24
CA TYR A 175 8.21 10.32 12.07
C TYR A 175 6.95 10.48 11.21
N GLY A 176 5.79 10.31 11.84
CA GLY A 176 4.50 10.65 11.24
C GLY A 176 4.22 12.14 11.37
N VAL A 177 3.12 12.60 10.78
CA VAL A 177 2.66 13.97 10.97
C VAL A 177 1.30 13.96 11.65
N PHE A 178 1.03 14.95 12.49
CA PHE A 178 -0.25 15.09 13.17
C PHE A 178 -0.53 16.53 13.58
N ILE A 179 -1.34 16.76 14.61
CA ILE A 179 -1.70 18.10 15.11
C ILE A 179 -0.52 18.78 15.79
N GLU A 180 0.26 18.04 16.56
CA GLU A 180 1.37 18.57 17.37
C GLU A 180 2.53 17.57 17.43
N GLU A 181 3.66 18.00 18.01
CA GLU A 181 4.76 17.08 18.33
C GLU A 181 4.36 16.24 19.54
N ASP A 182 4.30 14.92 19.35
CA ASP A 182 3.93 13.97 20.40
C ASP A 182 4.45 12.56 20.07
N THR A 183 4.21 11.60 20.97
CA THR A 183 4.42 10.18 20.79
C THR A 183 3.11 9.42 20.98
N TYR A 184 2.66 8.73 19.93
CA TYR A 184 1.46 7.89 19.98
C TYR A 184 1.81 6.40 20.11
N GLU A 185 0.98 5.66 20.82
CA GLU A 185 1.03 4.20 20.83
C GLU A 185 -0.03 3.61 19.89
N VAL A 186 0.43 3.09 18.76
CA VAL A 186 -0.42 2.60 17.67
C VAL A 186 -0.34 1.09 17.54
N ALA A 187 -1.41 0.49 17.02
CA ALA A 187 -1.39 -0.89 16.57
C ALA A 187 -0.81 -0.96 15.15
N VAL A 188 0.01 -1.99 14.90
CA VAL A 188 0.47 -2.32 13.55
C VAL A 188 -0.44 -3.42 13.01
N THR A 189 -1.27 -3.08 12.02
CA THR A 189 -2.27 -3.99 11.45
C THR A 189 -2.00 -4.22 9.97
N GLY A 190 -1.15 -5.20 9.67
CA GLY A 190 -0.77 -5.50 8.29
C GLY A 190 0.17 -4.44 7.73
N SER A 191 -0.23 -3.79 6.62
CA SER A 191 0.52 -2.72 5.96
C SER A 191 0.26 -1.32 6.51
N GLY A 192 -0.82 -1.13 7.28
CA GLY A 192 -1.18 0.17 7.88
C GLY A 192 -0.91 0.22 9.39
N SER A 193 -0.75 1.43 9.91
CA SER A 193 -0.60 1.73 11.35
C SER A 193 -1.20 3.10 11.67
N GLY A 194 -1.93 3.23 12.78
CA GLY A 194 -2.46 4.53 13.23
C GLY A 194 -3.98 4.54 13.48
N LEU A 195 -4.74 3.66 12.84
CA LEU A 195 -6.20 3.59 13.00
C LEU A 195 -6.66 3.08 14.37
N LEU A 196 -5.81 2.35 15.09
CA LEU A 196 -6.13 1.74 16.38
C LEU A 196 -5.01 2.01 17.38
N ALA A 197 -5.38 2.23 18.64
CA ALA A 197 -4.43 2.24 19.75
C ALA A 197 -3.76 0.86 19.87
N GLY A 198 -2.47 0.86 20.17
CA GLY A 198 -1.68 -0.36 20.36
C GLY A 198 -0.46 -0.10 21.22
N GLY A 199 0.56 -0.94 21.12
CA GLY A 199 1.77 -0.82 21.94
C GLY A 199 3.03 -0.37 21.18
N THR A 200 2.89 0.02 19.90
CA THR A 200 4.04 0.48 19.11
C THR A 200 4.12 1.99 19.15
N GLN A 201 5.22 2.53 19.67
CA GLN A 201 5.43 3.97 19.76
C GLN A 201 5.87 4.54 18.42
N ILE A 202 5.21 5.61 17.99
CA ILE A 202 5.62 6.44 16.85
C ILE A 202 5.78 7.89 17.29
N LYS A 203 6.83 8.56 16.82
CA LYS A 203 6.96 10.00 16.93
C LYS A 203 6.10 10.66 15.86
N VAL A 204 5.43 11.76 16.20
CA VAL A 204 4.77 12.64 15.24
C VAL A 204 5.27 14.08 15.37
N MET A 205 5.14 14.84 14.29
CA MET A 205 5.42 16.28 14.22
C MET A 205 4.20 17.04 13.68
N PRO A 206 4.08 18.36 13.91
CA PRO A 206 3.00 19.17 13.35
C PRO A 206 2.94 19.09 11.82
N ILE A 207 1.76 18.82 11.26
CA ILE A 207 1.55 18.67 9.81
C ILE A 207 1.90 19.94 9.02
N GLU A 208 1.83 21.10 9.65
CA GLU A 208 2.22 22.39 9.06
C GLU A 208 3.67 22.43 8.60
N GLU A 209 4.55 21.64 9.23
CA GLU A 209 5.96 21.51 8.84
C GLU A 209 6.14 20.67 7.57
N ALA A 210 5.17 19.81 7.28
CA ALA A 210 5.25 18.89 6.16
C ALA A 210 4.62 19.44 4.87
N ILE A 211 3.80 20.49 4.92
CA ILE A 211 3.15 21.05 3.72
C ILE A 211 4.20 21.62 2.76
N ALA A 212 4.25 21.05 1.55
CA ALA A 212 5.12 21.45 0.44
C ALA A 212 4.29 21.89 -0.78
N ASP A 213 4.92 22.11 -1.93
CA ASP A 213 4.24 22.53 -3.17
C ASP A 213 3.14 21.53 -3.60
N VAL A 214 3.41 20.23 -3.45
CA VAL A 214 2.47 19.12 -3.68
C VAL A 214 2.51 18.15 -2.51
N VAL A 215 1.35 17.66 -2.07
CA VAL A 215 1.25 16.80 -0.89
C VAL A 215 0.46 15.53 -1.22
N LYS A 216 1.09 14.36 -1.05
CA LYS A 216 0.39 13.07 -0.97
C LYS A 216 0.25 12.68 0.49
N MET A 217 -0.95 12.28 0.90
CA MET A 217 -1.27 11.81 2.24
C MET A 217 -1.95 10.45 2.17
N ASP A 218 -1.32 9.46 2.78
CA ASP A 218 -1.87 8.12 2.98
C ASP A 218 -1.27 7.58 4.29
N CYS A 219 -1.89 7.98 5.39
CA CYS A 219 -1.27 7.97 6.72
C CYS A 219 -2.22 7.53 7.82
N GLU A 220 -3.25 6.77 7.46
CA GLU A 220 -4.07 6.00 8.40
C GLU A 220 -4.59 6.84 9.60
N GLY A 221 -5.05 8.07 9.32
CA GLY A 221 -5.64 8.97 10.31
C GLY A 221 -5.02 10.38 10.39
N CYS A 222 -3.84 10.64 9.82
CA CYS A 222 -3.25 11.99 9.88
C CYS A 222 -3.98 13.03 9.01
N GLU A 223 -4.77 12.60 8.02
CA GLU A 223 -5.58 13.48 7.18
C GLU A 223 -6.58 14.31 8.00
N TRP A 224 -6.99 13.81 9.17
CA TRP A 224 -7.90 14.50 10.08
C TRP A 224 -7.26 15.75 10.70
N SER A 225 -5.93 15.79 10.81
CA SER A 225 -5.20 16.97 11.31
C SER A 225 -5.47 18.20 10.45
N LEU A 226 -5.72 18.05 9.13
CA LEU A 226 -6.05 19.17 8.25
C LEU A 226 -7.28 19.98 8.70
N LEU A 227 -8.17 19.40 9.52
CA LEU A 227 -9.34 20.10 10.04
C LEU A 227 -8.96 21.26 10.97
N SER A 228 -7.91 21.12 11.78
CA SER A 228 -7.40 22.17 12.68
C SER A 228 -6.53 23.20 11.97
N ILE A 229 -6.02 22.90 10.78
CA ILE A 229 -5.05 23.75 10.08
C ILE A 229 -5.71 24.97 9.42
N PRO A 230 -5.18 26.19 9.61
CA PRO A 230 -5.64 27.39 8.92
C PRO A 230 -5.53 27.29 7.39
N CYS A 231 -6.45 27.91 6.65
CA CYS A 231 -6.49 27.80 5.19
C CYS A 231 -5.28 28.43 4.48
N ASP A 232 -4.65 29.45 5.06
CA ASP A 232 -3.40 30.04 4.57
C ASP A 232 -2.25 29.03 4.63
N VAL A 233 -2.21 28.17 5.65
CA VAL A 233 -1.25 27.06 5.74
C VAL A 233 -1.55 25.97 4.73
N ILE A 234 -2.80 25.52 4.61
CA ILE A 234 -3.19 24.51 3.62
C ILE A 234 -2.89 25.01 2.19
N LYS A 235 -3.07 26.30 1.93
CA LYS A 235 -2.77 26.90 0.62
C LYS A 235 -1.27 27.06 0.32
N ARG A 236 -0.36 26.67 1.22
CA ARG A 236 1.06 26.55 0.88
C ARG A 236 1.30 25.45 -0.17
N ALA A 237 0.42 24.45 -0.24
CA ALA A 237 0.40 23.49 -1.33
C ALA A 237 -0.57 23.92 -2.44
N GLU A 238 -0.17 23.67 -3.68
CA GLU A 238 -0.98 23.89 -4.88
C GLU A 238 -1.94 22.71 -5.12
N GLU A 239 -1.55 21.52 -4.67
CA GLU A 239 -2.19 20.26 -5.01
C GLU A 239 -2.03 19.21 -3.90
N TYR A 240 -3.11 18.47 -3.61
CA TYR A 240 -3.13 17.35 -2.69
C TYR A 240 -3.70 16.08 -3.33
N ALA A 241 -3.13 14.93 -3.01
CA ALA A 241 -3.81 13.64 -3.07
C ALA A 241 -3.95 13.08 -1.66
N ILE A 242 -5.16 12.79 -1.21
CA ILE A 242 -5.43 12.36 0.17
C ILE A 242 -6.23 11.07 0.12
N GLU A 243 -5.67 9.99 0.68
CA GLU A 243 -6.43 8.82 1.10
C GLU A 243 -7.10 9.09 2.45
N ILE A 244 -8.43 9.11 2.45
CA ILE A 244 -9.24 9.45 3.61
C ILE A 244 -9.84 8.17 4.21
N HIS A 245 -9.53 7.93 5.48
CA HIS A 245 -10.00 6.81 6.29
C HIS A 245 -11.19 7.24 7.17
N GLY A 246 -12.39 7.10 6.63
CA GLY A 246 -13.65 7.39 7.34
C GLY A 246 -14.52 8.42 6.62
N PRO A 247 -15.21 9.33 7.35
CA PRO A 247 -16.19 10.26 6.76
C PRO A 247 -15.53 11.39 5.94
N GLU A 248 -15.26 11.09 4.67
CA GLU A 248 -14.69 12.00 3.67
C GLU A 248 -15.31 13.41 3.56
N PRO A 249 -16.62 13.68 3.81
CA PRO A 249 -17.16 15.02 3.64
C PRO A 249 -16.49 16.08 4.53
N LEU A 250 -15.95 15.72 5.69
CA LEU A 250 -15.32 16.69 6.59
C LEU A 250 -14.03 17.28 6.00
N VAL A 251 -13.12 16.42 5.55
CA VAL A 251 -11.86 16.82 4.90
C VAL A 251 -12.15 17.48 3.55
N VAL A 252 -13.05 16.90 2.73
CA VAL A 252 -13.43 17.47 1.44
C VAL A 252 -13.98 18.90 1.60
N ARG A 253 -14.93 19.11 2.53
CA ARG A 253 -15.49 20.44 2.79
C ARG A 253 -14.47 21.42 3.35
N LYS A 254 -13.52 20.96 4.16
CA LYS A 254 -12.42 21.81 4.67
C LYS A 254 -11.57 22.33 3.51
N LEU A 255 -11.12 21.45 2.62
CA LEU A 255 -10.28 21.81 1.48
C LEU A 255 -11.04 22.70 0.48
N GLU A 256 -12.32 22.42 0.22
CA GLU A 256 -13.18 23.28 -0.61
C GLU A 256 -13.31 24.70 -0.04
N LYS A 257 -13.53 24.83 1.28
CA LYS A 257 -13.58 26.13 1.97
C LYS A 257 -12.25 26.88 1.91
N CYS A 258 -11.13 26.16 1.84
CA CYS A 258 -9.81 26.75 1.65
C CYS A 258 -9.51 27.12 0.20
N GLY A 259 -10.41 26.84 -0.76
CA GLY A 259 -10.32 27.30 -2.15
C GLY A 259 -9.95 26.22 -3.17
N PHE A 260 -9.89 24.95 -2.76
CA PHE A 260 -9.53 23.84 -3.66
C PHE A 260 -10.75 23.29 -4.41
N LEU A 261 -10.53 22.87 -5.66
CA LEU A 261 -11.43 21.98 -6.39
C LEU A 261 -11.20 20.55 -5.91
N SER A 262 -12.27 19.86 -5.51
CA SER A 262 -12.24 18.47 -5.08
C SER A 262 -12.66 17.52 -6.21
N LYS A 263 -11.98 16.38 -6.32
CA LYS A 263 -12.35 15.29 -7.22
C LYS A 263 -12.09 13.93 -6.56
N LEU A 264 -13.11 13.09 -6.48
CA LEU A 264 -12.93 11.68 -6.11
C LEU A 264 -12.17 10.96 -7.23
N CYS A 265 -11.01 10.40 -6.90
CA CYS A 265 -10.19 9.62 -7.83
C CYS A 265 -10.59 8.14 -7.80
N THR A 266 -10.65 7.56 -6.61
CA THR A 266 -11.06 6.16 -6.44
C THR A 266 -11.64 5.92 -5.05
N ARG A 267 -12.48 4.88 -4.93
CA ARG A 267 -12.95 4.36 -3.65
C ARG A 267 -12.45 2.94 -3.49
N LEU A 268 -11.54 2.74 -2.54
CA LEU A 268 -10.92 1.43 -2.27
C LEU A 268 -11.87 0.53 -1.48
N THR A 269 -12.53 1.11 -0.48
CA THR A 269 -13.56 0.45 0.34
C THR A 269 -14.65 1.44 0.71
N PRO A 270 -15.78 1.04 1.31
CA PRO A 270 -16.81 1.99 1.74
C PRO A 270 -16.30 3.11 2.64
N GLN A 271 -15.23 2.88 3.40
CA GLN A 271 -14.64 3.83 4.36
C GLN A 271 -13.27 4.37 3.93
N ILE A 272 -12.76 3.99 2.75
CA ILE A 272 -11.43 4.41 2.28
C ILE A 272 -11.57 4.95 0.85
N SER A 273 -11.21 6.21 0.66
CA SER A 273 -11.33 6.92 -0.62
C SER A 273 -10.12 7.80 -0.89
N ILE A 274 -9.73 7.92 -2.16
CA ILE A 274 -8.64 8.82 -2.57
C ILE A 274 -9.25 10.01 -3.30
N TRP A 275 -8.94 11.20 -2.78
CA TRP A 275 -9.38 12.47 -3.32
C TRP A 275 -8.21 13.30 -3.82
N HIS A 276 -8.43 13.95 -4.95
CA HIS A 276 -7.54 14.96 -5.51
C HIS A 276 -8.10 16.35 -5.21
N PHE A 277 -7.24 17.23 -4.72
CA PHE A 277 -7.55 18.64 -4.48
C PHE A 277 -6.56 19.52 -5.22
N LYS A 278 -7.04 20.50 -5.99
CA LYS A 278 -6.19 21.44 -6.72
C LYS A 278 -6.68 22.86 -6.55
N ILE A 279 -5.78 23.82 -6.34
CA ILE A 279 -6.18 25.22 -6.18
C ILE A 279 -6.87 25.73 -7.45
N LYS A 280 -7.91 26.55 -7.28
CA LYS A 280 -8.49 27.30 -8.41
C LYS A 280 -7.48 28.38 -8.80
N ASN A 281 -6.87 28.23 -9.98
CA ASN A 281 -6.18 29.35 -10.64
C ASN A 281 -7.19 30.44 -11.01
#